data_AF-A0A4Y8CSM0-F1
#
_entry.id   AF-A0A4Y8CSM0-F1
#
_cell.length_a   1.000
_cell.length_b   1.000
_cell.length_c   1.000
_cell.angle_alpha   90.00
_cell.angle_beta   90.00
_cell.angle_gamma   90.00
#
_symmetry.space_group_name_H-M   'P 1'
#
loop_
_entity.id
_entity.type
_entity.pdbx_description
1 polymer ?
#
loop_
_entity_poly.entity_id
_entity_poly.type
_entity_poly.pdbx_seq_one_letter_code
_entity_poly.pdbx_strand_id
1 'polypeptide(L)'
;MCIVLATTAHPSYALIILDNRDEFILRPTSKPHWWSSHHQEILSSRDLQRAEQGTWLGITKTGNFAVLTNYRETDTHDKDHPVQGTRSRGGMVTAWLTAENNESTKQFVHRLLDGDGVKGVGGFSLVCGKLRKERSSDDQMEPLAIISNRSGTPDEVPWVAASRGEVYGLSNTSYDDPITWPKVKSGKEKVLEVVEEVARNGSGEEELIKKLFAVLDIDTLPKKDETQDFEEYIYQLRKSIFIPTIGHAVPPSEVPKADEIAAAVTKVSSSNEEPAVEVKEERIKDQEEQRPTPDSNNVISGVYGTQRQTIILVDWQGHVTFIERPLFDEGGNPIERGQADMRFEFNIEGWNGEIKLNDGPRLSAKGMLT
;
A
#
# COMPACT_ATOMS: atom_id res chain seq x y z
N MET A 1 -5.11 -6.72 7.83
CA MET A 1 -5.95 -5.86 6.98
C MET A 1 -5.31 -4.47 6.96
N CYS A 2 -4.55 -4.09 5.94
CA CYS A 2 -3.83 -2.80 5.94
C CYS A 2 -4.73 -1.57 6.18
N ILE A 3 -4.12 -0.48 6.64
CA ILE A 3 -4.75 0.84 6.75
C ILE A 3 -3.74 1.90 6.34
N VAL A 4 -4.21 2.86 5.56
CA VAL A 4 -3.50 4.10 5.26
C VAL A 4 -4.33 5.29 5.72
N LEU A 5 -3.68 6.25 6.36
CA LEU A 5 -4.24 7.54 6.74
C LEU A 5 -3.40 8.63 6.07
N ALA A 6 -4.06 9.68 5.57
CA ALA A 6 -3.41 10.83 4.95
C ALA A 6 -4.01 12.11 5.52
N THR A 7 -3.20 13.14 5.75
CA THR A 7 -3.71 14.45 6.22
C THR A 7 -2.96 15.62 5.60
N THR A 8 -3.71 16.69 5.34
CA THR A 8 -3.25 18.01 4.89
C THR A 8 -3.50 19.08 5.96
N ALA A 9 -3.79 18.67 7.20
CA ALA A 9 -4.23 19.56 8.27
C ALA A 9 -3.10 20.21 9.07
N HIS A 10 -1.89 19.66 9.05
CA HIS A 10 -0.77 20.28 9.74
C HIS A 10 -0.29 21.56 9.00
N PRO A 11 -0.03 22.68 9.70
CA PRO A 11 0.34 23.93 9.04
C PRO A 11 1.67 23.86 8.28
N SER A 12 2.66 23.13 8.81
CA SER A 12 4.01 23.01 8.24
C SER A 12 4.18 21.93 7.17
N TYR A 13 3.25 20.98 7.05
CA TYR A 13 3.37 19.87 6.12
C TYR A 13 2.27 19.95 5.06
N ALA A 14 2.64 19.81 3.79
CA ALA A 14 1.72 19.71 2.68
C ALA A 14 0.95 18.38 2.74
N LEU A 15 1.64 17.30 3.12
CA LEU A 15 1.07 15.97 3.23
C LEU A 15 1.75 15.18 4.35
N ILE A 16 0.96 14.47 5.14
CA ILE A 16 1.44 13.45 6.09
C ILE A 16 0.71 12.14 5.78
N ILE A 17 1.46 11.06 5.61
CA ILE A 17 0.96 9.70 5.39
C ILE A 17 1.36 8.81 6.56
N LEU A 18 0.43 7.95 6.98
CA LEU A 18 0.67 6.87 7.94
C LEU A 18 0.14 5.57 7.34
N ASP A 19 0.91 4.48 7.39
CA ASP A 19 0.52 3.18 6.85
C ASP A 19 0.88 2.05 7.81
N ASN A 20 -0.06 1.12 8.03
CA ASN A 20 0.21 -0.18 8.61
C ASN A 20 0.06 -1.25 7.54
N ARG A 21 1.15 -1.96 7.26
CA ARG A 21 1.10 -3.20 6.49
C ARG A 21 0.85 -4.38 7.42
N ASP A 22 -0.37 -4.90 7.36
CA ASP A 22 -0.71 -6.13 8.05
C ASP A 22 -0.56 -7.33 7.12
N GLU A 23 0.24 -8.30 7.56
CA GLU A 23 0.56 -9.49 6.78
C GLU A 23 0.99 -10.65 7.70
N PHE A 24 1.09 -11.85 7.14
CA PHE A 24 1.93 -12.88 7.73
C PHE A 24 3.33 -12.37 8.05
N ILE A 25 3.75 -12.58 9.29
CA ILE A 25 5.01 -12.06 9.83
C ILE A 25 6.21 -12.58 9.03
N LEU A 26 6.16 -13.85 8.65
CA LEU A 26 7.22 -14.52 7.87
C LEU A 26 7.13 -14.29 6.36
N ARG A 27 6.19 -13.48 5.86
CA ARG A 27 6.19 -13.13 4.44
C ARG A 27 7.43 -12.28 4.15
N PRO A 28 8.36 -12.75 3.31
CA PRO A 28 9.65 -12.11 3.13
C PRO A 28 9.47 -10.75 2.44
N THR A 29 10.07 -9.71 3.02
CA THR A 29 10.08 -8.35 2.49
C THR A 29 11.47 -7.75 2.62
N SER A 30 11.89 -6.94 1.66
CA SER A 30 13.13 -6.17 1.81
C SER A 30 12.94 -5.07 2.86
N LYS A 31 14.04 -4.58 3.43
CA LYS A 31 14.06 -3.25 4.06
C LYS A 31 13.83 -2.15 3.00
N PRO A 32 13.36 -0.95 3.39
CA PRO A 32 13.24 0.14 2.45
C PRO A 32 14.62 0.52 1.94
N HIS A 33 14.74 0.71 0.64
CA HIS A 33 15.97 1.16 0.02
C HIS A 33 15.63 1.90 -1.27
N TRP A 34 16.59 2.67 -1.76
CA TRP A 34 16.53 3.21 -3.12
C TRP A 34 16.84 2.08 -4.11
N TRP A 35 15.93 1.84 -5.04
CA TRP A 35 16.15 0.97 -6.18
C TRP A 35 15.76 1.68 -7.47
N SER A 36 16.53 1.42 -8.52
CA SER A 36 16.34 2.06 -9.82
C SER A 36 15.48 1.18 -10.71
N SER A 37 14.55 1.80 -11.44
CA SER A 37 13.81 1.14 -12.50
C SER A 37 13.49 2.16 -13.59
N HIS A 38 13.80 1.83 -14.84
CA HIS A 38 13.68 2.74 -15.98
C HIS A 38 14.40 4.07 -15.73
N HIS A 39 13.65 5.16 -15.58
CA HIS A 39 14.13 6.53 -15.36
C HIS A 39 13.82 7.05 -13.95
N GLN A 40 13.49 6.14 -13.02
CA GLN A 40 13.04 6.46 -11.67
C GLN A 40 13.99 5.89 -10.62
N GLU A 41 14.22 6.70 -9.59
CA GLU A 41 14.84 6.31 -8.33
C GLU A 41 13.71 6.17 -7.30
N ILE A 42 13.45 4.96 -6.83
CA ILE A 42 12.27 4.61 -6.04
C ILE A 42 12.68 4.22 -4.64
N LEU A 43 12.13 4.89 -3.63
CA LEU A 43 12.26 4.50 -2.22
C LEU A 43 11.04 3.68 -1.83
N SER A 44 11.26 2.38 -1.59
CA SER A 44 10.23 1.50 -1.05
C SER A 44 10.84 0.24 -0.44
N SER A 45 10.07 -0.44 0.40
CA SER A 45 10.25 -1.87 0.66
C SER A 45 9.67 -2.68 -0.49
N ARG A 46 10.12 -3.93 -0.66
CA ARG A 46 9.67 -4.84 -1.72
C ARG A 46 9.15 -6.14 -1.14
N ASP A 47 8.06 -6.65 -1.72
CA ASP A 47 7.55 -7.99 -1.44
C ASP A 47 8.45 -9.02 -2.14
N LEU A 48 9.18 -9.84 -1.39
CA LEU A 48 10.13 -10.79 -1.96
C LEU A 48 9.49 -12.16 -2.25
N GLN A 49 8.22 -12.34 -1.88
CA GLN A 49 7.52 -13.61 -2.02
C GLN A 49 7.18 -13.95 -3.48
N ARG A 50 6.85 -12.91 -4.27
CA ARG A 50 6.47 -13.07 -5.68
C ARG A 50 7.65 -12.72 -6.59
N ALA A 51 7.76 -13.42 -7.72
CA ALA A 51 8.82 -13.18 -8.70
C ALA A 51 8.83 -11.75 -9.24
N GLU A 52 7.65 -11.12 -9.35
CA GLU A 52 7.49 -9.71 -9.78
C GLU A 52 8.13 -8.71 -8.79
N GLN A 53 8.29 -9.11 -7.52
CA GLN A 53 8.84 -8.30 -6.44
C GLN A 53 8.24 -6.89 -6.33
N GLY A 54 6.90 -6.81 -6.33
CA GLY A 54 6.16 -5.55 -6.25
C GLY A 54 6.30 -4.85 -4.89
N THR A 55 5.59 -3.74 -4.72
CA THR A 55 5.56 -2.99 -3.45
C THR A 55 4.14 -2.56 -3.07
N TRP A 56 3.89 -2.24 -1.81
CA TRP A 56 2.59 -1.74 -1.33
C TRP A 56 2.59 -0.23 -1.13
N LEU A 57 3.76 0.40 -0.97
CA LEU A 57 3.92 1.83 -0.71
C LEU A 57 5.30 2.26 -1.21
N GLY A 58 5.36 3.40 -1.91
CA GLY A 58 6.64 3.97 -2.32
C GLY A 58 6.55 5.43 -2.77
N ILE A 59 7.71 6.05 -2.88
CA ILE A 59 7.89 7.42 -3.39
C ILE A 59 9.15 7.51 -4.25
N THR A 60 9.09 8.23 -5.36
CA THR A 60 10.27 8.49 -6.19
C THR A 60 10.95 9.81 -5.83
N LYS A 61 12.23 9.98 -6.22
CA LYS A 61 12.89 11.30 -6.13
C LYS A 61 12.15 12.38 -6.88
N THR A 62 11.47 12.01 -7.97
CA THR A 62 10.64 12.91 -8.78
C THR A 62 9.22 13.04 -8.26
N GLY A 63 8.88 12.46 -7.10
CA GLY A 63 7.62 12.68 -6.40
C GLY A 63 6.44 11.81 -6.86
N ASN A 64 6.63 10.77 -7.66
CA ASN A 64 5.57 9.78 -7.85
C ASN A 64 5.38 9.05 -6.53
N PHE A 65 4.23 9.25 -5.89
CA PHE A 65 3.83 8.58 -4.66
C PHE A 65 2.70 7.60 -4.95
N ALA A 66 2.77 6.41 -4.34
CA ALA A 66 1.66 5.47 -4.34
C ALA A 66 1.62 4.62 -3.08
N VAL A 67 0.42 4.27 -2.64
CA VAL A 67 0.13 3.35 -1.54
C VAL A 67 -1.14 2.56 -1.82
N LEU A 68 -1.13 1.27 -1.52
CA LEU A 68 -2.22 0.35 -1.81
C LEU A 68 -2.74 -0.35 -0.56
N THR A 69 -4.06 -0.43 -0.47
CA THR A 69 -4.77 -1.33 0.44
C THR A 69 -5.53 -2.37 -0.38
N ASN A 70 -5.45 -3.64 0.03
CA ASN A 70 -6.16 -4.72 -0.66
C ASN A 70 -7.68 -4.55 -0.47
N TYR A 71 -8.51 -4.70 -1.49
CA TYR A 71 -9.97 -4.71 -1.30
C TYR A 71 -10.41 -6.07 -0.73
N ARG A 72 -11.42 -6.06 0.14
CA ARG A 72 -12.07 -7.27 0.62
C ARG A 72 -13.22 -7.62 -0.33
N GLU A 73 -13.03 -8.65 -1.13
CA GLU A 73 -14.08 -9.21 -1.98
C GLU A 73 -15.19 -9.81 -1.11
N THR A 74 -16.45 -9.57 -1.47
CA THR A 74 -17.64 -10.15 -0.80
C THR A 74 -18.26 -11.29 -1.62
N ASP A 75 -17.86 -11.48 -2.88
CA ASP A 75 -18.21 -12.63 -3.70
C ASP A 75 -16.93 -13.35 -4.15
N THR A 76 -16.68 -14.54 -3.62
CA THR A 76 -15.50 -15.36 -3.96
C THR A 76 -15.67 -16.22 -5.21
N HIS A 77 -16.87 -16.29 -5.79
CA HIS A 77 -17.19 -17.13 -6.95
C HIS A 77 -17.36 -16.34 -8.25
N ASP A 78 -17.23 -15.02 -8.17
CA ASP A 78 -17.20 -14.16 -9.34
C ASP A 78 -15.96 -14.44 -10.21
N LYS A 79 -16.18 -15.12 -11.34
CA LYS A 79 -15.13 -15.44 -12.31
C LYS A 79 -14.56 -14.20 -12.99
N ASP A 80 -15.31 -13.11 -13.03
CA ASP A 80 -14.89 -11.83 -13.58
C ASP A 80 -14.08 -11.02 -12.54
N HIS A 81 -14.21 -11.34 -11.24
CA HIS A 81 -13.51 -10.69 -10.12
C HIS A 81 -12.79 -11.67 -9.18
N PRO A 82 -11.78 -12.44 -9.66
CA PRO A 82 -11.11 -13.44 -8.85
C PRO A 82 -10.31 -12.80 -7.68
N VAL A 83 -10.43 -13.38 -6.49
CA VAL A 83 -9.71 -12.90 -5.29
C VAL A 83 -8.19 -13.09 -5.42
N GLN A 84 -7.77 -14.13 -6.14
CA GLN A 84 -6.41 -14.30 -6.61
C GLN A 84 -6.30 -13.89 -8.08
N GLY A 85 -5.78 -12.68 -8.28
CA GLY A 85 -5.32 -12.26 -9.60
C GLY A 85 -4.05 -13.02 -10.03
N THR A 86 -3.94 -13.30 -11.33
CA THR A 86 -2.70 -13.81 -11.96
C THR A 86 -1.54 -12.82 -11.80
N ARG A 87 -1.84 -11.53 -11.62
CA ARG A 87 -0.87 -10.45 -11.40
C ARG A 87 -0.96 -9.95 -9.96
N SER A 88 0.17 -9.51 -9.39
CA SER A 88 0.16 -8.98 -8.02
C SER A 88 -0.43 -7.58 -7.93
N ARG A 89 -1.14 -7.29 -6.83
CA ARG A 89 -1.61 -5.94 -6.49
C ARG A 89 -0.44 -4.96 -6.34
N GLY A 90 0.68 -5.43 -5.79
CA GLY A 90 1.89 -4.63 -5.69
C GLY A 90 2.47 -4.20 -7.04
N GLY A 91 2.17 -4.94 -8.12
CA GLY A 91 2.48 -4.52 -9.48
C GLY A 91 1.77 -3.22 -9.91
N MET A 92 0.60 -2.89 -9.34
CA MET A 92 -0.11 -1.63 -9.64
C MET A 92 0.61 -0.42 -9.04
N VAL A 93 1.11 -0.57 -7.81
CA VAL A 93 1.94 0.45 -7.16
C VAL A 93 3.23 0.63 -7.95
N THR A 94 3.92 -0.46 -8.27
CA THR A 94 5.13 -0.43 -9.09
C THR A 94 4.88 0.23 -10.44
N ALA A 95 3.76 -0.02 -11.11
CA ALA A 95 3.45 0.57 -12.41
C ALA A 95 3.37 2.11 -12.40
N TRP A 96 2.92 2.73 -11.30
CA TRP A 96 2.98 4.19 -11.13
C TRP A 96 4.37 4.67 -10.76
N LEU A 97 5.05 3.97 -9.84
CA LEU A 97 6.39 4.34 -9.39
C LEU A 97 7.42 4.26 -10.52
N THR A 98 7.18 3.43 -11.54
CA THR A 98 8.03 3.32 -12.74
C THR A 98 7.49 4.10 -13.94
N ALA A 99 6.41 4.87 -13.77
CA ALA A 99 5.84 5.69 -14.84
C ALA A 99 6.83 6.76 -15.33
N GLU A 100 6.65 7.20 -16.58
CA GLU A 100 7.48 8.24 -17.16
C GLU A 100 7.36 9.56 -16.39
N ASN A 101 8.46 10.31 -16.28
CA ASN A 101 8.49 11.56 -15.51
C ASN A 101 7.50 12.62 -16.02
N ASN A 102 7.12 12.58 -17.29
CA ASN A 102 6.16 13.49 -17.91
C ASN A 102 4.71 12.98 -17.89
N GLU A 103 4.47 11.74 -17.47
CA GLU A 103 3.10 11.21 -17.35
C GLU A 103 2.40 11.87 -16.15
N SER A 104 1.24 12.47 -16.40
CA SER A 104 0.41 13.04 -15.34
C SER A 104 -0.37 11.96 -14.61
N THR A 105 -0.79 12.24 -13.37
CA THR A 105 -1.63 11.30 -12.61
C THR A 105 -2.92 10.97 -13.35
N LYS A 106 -3.55 11.96 -14.01
CA LYS A 106 -4.74 11.71 -14.83
C LYS A 106 -4.46 10.77 -16.01
N GLN A 107 -3.34 10.97 -16.73
CA GLN A 107 -2.96 10.09 -17.83
C GLN A 107 -2.74 8.66 -17.35
N PHE A 108 -2.10 8.48 -16.20
CA PHE A 108 -1.92 7.18 -15.59
C PHE A 108 -3.24 6.51 -15.19
N VAL A 109 -4.15 7.24 -14.56
CA VAL A 109 -5.50 6.75 -14.21
C VAL A 109 -6.21 6.18 -15.44
N HIS A 110 -6.27 6.96 -16.53
CA HIS A 110 -6.87 6.50 -17.79
C HIS A 110 -6.14 5.28 -18.35
N ARG A 111 -4.81 5.30 -18.43
CA ARG A 111 -4.03 4.17 -18.95
C ARG A 111 -4.25 2.89 -18.13
N LEU A 112 -4.40 3.00 -16.82
CA LEU A 112 -4.57 1.87 -15.92
C LEU A 112 -5.98 1.26 -16.02
N LEU A 113 -7.01 2.11 -16.14
CA LEU A 113 -8.43 1.70 -16.12
C LEU A 113 -9.04 1.43 -17.51
N ASP A 114 -8.64 2.17 -18.55
CA ASP A 114 -9.18 2.01 -19.92
C ASP A 114 -8.56 0.81 -20.66
N GLY A 115 -7.41 0.30 -20.20
CA GLY A 115 -6.72 -0.85 -20.79
C GLY A 115 -6.90 -2.16 -20.03
N ASP A 116 -6.15 -3.20 -20.40
CA ASP A 116 -6.03 -4.46 -19.62
C ASP A 116 -5.18 -4.28 -18.33
N GLY A 117 -4.96 -3.04 -17.88
CA GLY A 117 -4.01 -2.68 -16.82
C GLY A 117 -4.32 -3.32 -15.47
N VAL A 118 -5.60 -3.41 -15.11
CA VAL A 118 -6.10 -4.03 -13.87
C VAL A 118 -6.63 -5.45 -14.06
N LYS A 119 -6.63 -5.97 -15.29
CA LYS A 119 -7.14 -7.31 -15.61
C LYS A 119 -6.28 -8.39 -14.95
N GLY A 120 -6.95 -9.33 -14.28
CA GLY A 120 -6.28 -10.39 -13.53
C GLY A 120 -5.55 -9.89 -12.28
N VAL A 121 -5.93 -8.73 -11.72
CA VAL A 121 -5.49 -8.24 -10.41
C VAL A 121 -6.66 -8.37 -9.43
N GLY A 122 -6.43 -8.94 -8.25
CA GLY A 122 -7.45 -8.99 -7.20
C GLY A 122 -7.84 -7.58 -6.74
N GLY A 123 -8.98 -7.42 -6.07
CA GLY A 123 -9.49 -6.11 -5.69
C GLY A 123 -8.47 -5.27 -4.89
N PHE A 124 -8.43 -3.96 -5.15
CA PHE A 124 -7.58 -3.01 -4.43
C PHE A 124 -8.17 -1.59 -4.39
N SER A 125 -7.63 -0.79 -3.46
CA SER A 125 -7.74 0.67 -3.44
C SER A 125 -6.32 1.26 -3.42
N LEU A 126 -5.96 1.99 -4.46
CA LEU A 126 -4.65 2.61 -4.69
C LEU A 126 -4.79 4.12 -4.59
N VAL A 127 -4.09 4.74 -3.64
CA VAL A 127 -3.87 6.19 -3.66
C VAL A 127 -2.59 6.46 -4.41
N CYS A 128 -2.64 7.27 -5.46
CA CYS A 128 -1.44 7.63 -6.22
C CYS A 128 -1.50 9.06 -6.76
N GLY A 129 -0.34 9.68 -6.88
CA GLY A 129 -0.21 10.98 -7.52
C GLY A 129 1.23 11.43 -7.62
N LYS A 130 1.44 12.52 -8.36
CA LYS A 130 2.73 13.20 -8.43
C LYS A 130 2.71 14.33 -7.41
N LEU A 131 3.55 14.22 -6.39
CA LEU A 131 3.64 15.20 -5.32
C LEU A 131 4.28 16.49 -5.83
N ARG A 132 3.46 17.53 -5.98
CA ARG A 132 3.86 18.85 -6.47
C ARG A 132 3.11 19.92 -5.73
N LYS A 133 3.76 21.06 -5.51
CA LYS A 133 3.08 22.28 -5.11
C LYS A 133 2.29 22.81 -6.31
N GLU A 134 1.04 23.20 -6.08
CA GLU A 134 0.24 23.83 -7.12
C GLU A 134 0.87 25.17 -7.51
N ARG A 135 1.06 25.45 -8.80
CA ARG A 135 1.79 26.65 -9.24
C ARG A 135 1.01 27.93 -8.94
N SER A 136 -0.32 27.84 -8.93
CA SER A 136 -1.21 28.98 -8.68
C SER A 136 -1.58 29.17 -7.20
N SER A 137 -1.03 28.38 -6.27
CA SER A 137 -1.36 28.47 -4.85
C SER A 137 -0.11 28.31 -3.98
N ASP A 138 -0.06 29.06 -2.89
CA ASP A 138 1.00 28.92 -1.89
C ASP A 138 0.72 27.86 -0.82
N ASP A 139 -0.49 27.29 -0.85
CA ASP A 139 -1.04 26.46 0.21
C ASP A 139 -1.81 25.24 -0.33
N GLN A 140 -1.56 24.83 -1.57
CA GLN A 140 -2.15 23.64 -2.17
C GLN A 140 -1.09 22.80 -2.88
N MET A 141 -1.37 21.50 -2.96
CA MET A 141 -0.62 20.54 -3.76
C MET A 141 -1.51 19.96 -4.85
N GLU A 142 -0.90 19.41 -5.90
CA GLU A 142 -1.63 18.61 -6.88
C GLU A 142 -2.34 17.44 -6.16
N PRO A 143 -3.62 17.17 -6.46
CA PRO A 143 -4.39 16.16 -5.76
C PRO A 143 -3.92 14.74 -6.09
N LEU A 144 -4.23 13.81 -5.20
CA LEU A 144 -3.98 12.37 -5.37
C LEU A 144 -5.25 11.67 -5.82
N ALA A 145 -5.13 10.76 -6.80
CA ALA A 145 -6.23 9.94 -7.26
C ALA A 145 -6.39 8.69 -6.37
N ILE A 146 -7.62 8.25 -6.18
CA ILE A 146 -7.96 6.96 -5.58
C ILE A 146 -8.49 6.05 -6.67
N ILE A 147 -7.69 5.06 -7.06
CA ILE A 147 -8.04 4.08 -8.08
C ILE A 147 -8.49 2.80 -7.40
N SER A 148 -9.67 2.29 -7.76
CA SER A 148 -10.09 0.94 -7.44
C SER A 148 -10.50 0.21 -8.71
N ASN A 149 -10.17 -1.08 -8.80
CA ASN A 149 -10.70 -1.95 -9.85
C ASN A 149 -12.07 -2.55 -9.48
N ARG A 150 -12.75 -1.98 -8.47
CA ARG A 150 -14.09 -2.38 -8.01
C ARG A 150 -15.10 -1.23 -8.01
N SER A 151 -14.68 -0.02 -8.40
CA SER A 151 -15.57 1.14 -8.48
C SER A 151 -15.12 2.13 -9.56
N GLY A 152 -16.11 2.68 -10.26
CA GLY A 152 -15.98 3.83 -11.15
C GLY A 152 -15.39 3.57 -12.53
N THR A 153 -15.67 4.51 -13.42
CA THR A 153 -14.90 4.75 -14.65
C THR A 153 -13.70 5.67 -14.35
N PRO A 154 -12.67 5.76 -15.21
CA PRO A 154 -11.54 6.66 -14.95
C PRO A 154 -11.91 8.13 -14.71
N ASP A 155 -13.02 8.61 -15.26
CA ASP A 155 -13.51 9.98 -15.03
C ASP A 155 -14.20 10.17 -13.66
N GLU A 156 -14.50 9.09 -12.94
CA GLU A 156 -15.21 9.09 -11.66
C GLU A 156 -14.30 8.80 -10.46
N VAL A 157 -12.98 8.64 -10.68
CA VAL A 157 -12.06 8.36 -9.57
C VAL A 157 -12.05 9.51 -8.56
N PRO A 158 -12.15 9.23 -7.25
CA PRO A 158 -12.04 10.27 -6.23
C PRO A 158 -10.65 10.91 -6.23
N TRP A 159 -10.62 12.23 -6.00
CA TRP A 159 -9.39 13.01 -5.83
C TRP A 159 -9.32 13.57 -4.42
N VAL A 160 -8.19 13.36 -3.74
CA VAL A 160 -7.97 13.76 -2.34
C VAL A 160 -6.71 14.61 -2.22
N ALA A 161 -6.51 15.21 -1.05
CA ALA A 161 -5.41 16.13 -0.73
C ALA A 161 -5.37 17.40 -1.59
N ALA A 162 -6.48 17.75 -2.26
CA ALA A 162 -6.63 19.00 -3.00
C ALA A 162 -6.73 20.22 -2.07
N SER A 163 -7.33 20.02 -0.89
CA SER A 163 -7.60 21.07 0.09
C SER A 163 -6.81 20.81 1.38
N ARG A 164 -6.45 21.90 2.06
CA ARG A 164 -5.86 21.84 3.41
C ARG A 164 -6.91 21.52 4.47
N GLY A 165 -6.45 21.03 5.61
CA GLY A 165 -7.31 20.80 6.77
C GLY A 165 -8.08 19.48 6.73
N GLU A 166 -7.81 18.61 5.75
CA GLU A 166 -8.56 17.38 5.56
C GLU A 166 -7.78 16.15 6.04
N VAL A 167 -8.52 15.13 6.47
CA VAL A 167 -7.97 13.82 6.80
C VAL A 167 -8.71 12.76 5.99
N TYR A 168 -7.95 11.89 5.34
CA TYR A 168 -8.42 10.78 4.53
C TYR A 168 -7.95 9.48 5.13
N GLY A 169 -8.67 8.40 4.84
CA GLY A 169 -8.28 7.08 5.29
C GLY A 169 -8.85 6.01 4.38
N LEU A 170 -8.01 5.03 4.05
CA LEU A 170 -8.41 3.85 3.31
C LEU A 170 -8.00 2.61 4.08
N SER A 171 -8.77 1.55 3.89
CA SER A 171 -8.44 0.22 4.38
C SER A 171 -8.99 -0.79 3.38
N ASN A 172 -9.27 -2.02 3.79
CA ASN A 172 -9.60 -3.10 2.88
C ASN A 172 -11.04 -3.07 2.38
N THR A 173 -11.53 -1.89 2.00
CA THR A 173 -12.81 -1.68 1.30
C THR A 173 -12.65 -0.58 0.23
N SER A 174 -13.66 -0.42 -0.61
CA SER A 174 -13.70 0.64 -1.63
C SER A 174 -13.91 1.98 -0.95
N TYR A 175 -13.38 3.04 -1.54
CA TYR A 175 -13.50 4.39 -1.01
C TYR A 175 -14.94 4.90 -0.98
N ASP A 176 -15.76 4.48 -1.93
CA ASP A 176 -17.19 4.79 -2.04
C ASP A 176 -18.09 3.85 -1.22
N ASP A 177 -17.52 2.93 -0.43
CA ASP A 177 -18.31 2.06 0.45
C ASP A 177 -19.12 2.94 1.43
N PRO A 178 -20.45 2.80 1.47
CA PRO A 178 -21.30 3.58 2.37
C PRO A 178 -20.99 3.33 3.86
N ILE A 179 -20.33 2.21 4.18
CA ILE A 179 -19.99 1.82 5.55
C ILE A 179 -18.49 2.01 5.79
N THR A 180 -18.13 3.15 6.36
CA THR A 180 -16.75 3.39 6.82
C THR A 180 -16.38 2.45 7.97
N TRP A 181 -15.23 1.78 7.86
CA TRP A 181 -14.73 0.88 8.90
C TRP A 181 -14.37 1.63 10.19
N PRO A 182 -14.64 1.06 11.38
CA PRO A 182 -14.39 1.73 12.65
C PRO A 182 -12.96 2.23 12.83
N LYS A 183 -11.96 1.43 12.40
CA LYS A 183 -10.55 1.85 12.49
C LYS A 183 -10.20 3.04 11.60
N VAL A 184 -10.86 3.17 10.45
CA VAL A 184 -10.65 4.30 9.52
C VAL A 184 -11.22 5.57 10.14
N LYS A 185 -12.45 5.50 10.68
CA LYS A 185 -13.06 6.62 11.40
C LYS A 185 -12.20 7.05 12.60
N SER A 186 -11.87 6.11 13.49
CA SER A 186 -11.04 6.36 14.68
C SER A 186 -9.66 6.89 14.30
N GLY A 187 -9.02 6.31 13.28
CA GLY A 187 -7.71 6.75 12.79
C GLY A 187 -7.73 8.19 12.28
N LYS A 188 -8.76 8.57 11.52
CA LYS A 188 -8.92 9.96 11.05
C LYS A 188 -9.07 10.95 12.20
N GLU A 189 -9.92 10.63 13.18
CA GLU A 189 -10.14 11.45 14.38
C GLU A 189 -8.83 11.62 15.16
N LYS A 190 -8.10 10.52 15.40
CA LYS A 190 -6.84 10.52 16.16
C LYS A 190 -5.70 11.25 15.44
N VAL A 191 -5.58 11.11 14.13
CA VAL A 191 -4.60 11.88 13.34
C VAL A 191 -4.89 13.38 13.42
N LEU A 192 -6.17 13.79 13.29
CA LEU A 192 -6.56 15.19 13.40
C LEU A 192 -6.22 15.77 14.78
N GLU A 193 -6.58 15.06 15.85
CA GLU A 193 -6.24 15.43 17.23
C GLU A 193 -4.73 15.65 17.39
N VAL A 194 -3.91 14.73 16.87
CA VAL A 194 -2.44 14.80 16.98
C VAL A 194 -1.88 16.00 16.23
N VAL A 195 -2.27 16.22 14.97
CA VAL A 195 -1.70 17.32 14.17
C VAL A 195 -2.11 18.69 14.70
N GLU A 196 -3.35 18.84 15.19
CA GLU A 196 -3.82 20.06 15.82
C GLU A 196 -3.12 20.32 17.16
N GLU A 197 -2.90 19.28 17.97
CA GLU A 197 -2.17 19.39 19.23
C GLU A 197 -0.72 19.83 19.01
N VAL A 198 0.00 19.16 18.10
CA VAL A 198 1.40 19.47 17.76
C VAL A 198 1.52 20.88 17.23
N ALA A 199 0.65 21.27 16.28
CA ALA A 199 0.65 22.59 15.69
C ALA A 199 0.41 23.70 16.73
N ARG A 200 -0.61 23.51 17.59
CA ARG A 200 -0.96 24.46 18.66
C ARG A 200 0.16 24.62 19.69
N ASN A 201 0.84 23.53 20.02
CA ASN A 201 1.92 23.53 21.02
C ASN A 201 3.28 23.96 20.43
N GLY A 202 3.37 24.17 19.10
CA GLY A 202 4.65 24.43 18.42
C GLY A 202 5.66 23.29 18.61
N SER A 203 5.17 22.05 18.73
CA SER A 203 6.03 20.88 18.92
C SER A 203 6.81 20.57 17.64
N GLY A 204 8.06 20.12 17.79
CA GLY A 204 8.92 19.78 16.66
C GLY A 204 8.55 18.47 15.96
N GLU A 205 9.21 18.20 14.84
CA GLU A 205 8.98 17.03 13.99
C GLU A 205 9.08 15.70 14.75
N GLU A 206 10.06 15.54 15.66
CA GLU A 206 10.24 14.29 16.41
C GLU A 206 9.04 13.96 17.32
N GLU A 207 8.43 14.97 17.95
CA GLU A 207 7.24 14.74 18.78
C GLU A 207 6.01 14.44 17.91
N LEU A 208 5.92 15.05 16.72
CA LEU A 208 4.91 14.69 15.72
C LEU A 208 5.05 13.22 15.30
N ILE A 209 6.24 12.80 14.86
CA ILE A 209 6.53 11.42 14.44
C ILE A 209 6.17 10.43 15.54
N LYS A 210 6.60 10.70 16.77
CA LYS A 210 6.31 9.86 17.93
C LYS A 210 4.80 9.70 18.17
N LYS A 211 4.05 10.80 18.13
CA LYS A 211 2.59 10.78 18.31
C LYS A 211 1.87 10.09 17.14
N LEU A 212 2.34 10.25 15.90
CA LEU A 212 1.80 9.56 14.74
C LEU A 212 2.04 8.05 14.80
N PHE A 213 3.22 7.59 15.25
CA PHE A 213 3.44 6.17 15.52
C PHE A 213 2.53 5.63 16.63
N ALA A 214 2.25 6.44 17.65
CA ALA A 214 1.29 6.05 18.69
C ALA A 214 -0.13 5.85 18.12
N VAL A 215 -0.52 6.57 17.06
CA VAL A 215 -1.78 6.30 16.34
C VAL A 215 -1.71 4.95 15.62
N LEU A 216 -0.59 4.61 14.98
CA LEU A 216 -0.39 3.33 14.30
C LEU A 216 -0.33 2.12 15.25
N ASP A 217 -0.07 2.35 16.54
CA ASP A 217 -0.06 1.33 17.60
C ASP A 217 -1.43 1.19 18.32
N ILE A 218 -2.50 1.88 17.87
CA ILE A 218 -3.83 1.75 18.49
C ILE A 218 -4.41 0.36 18.24
N ASP A 219 -4.43 -0.46 19.31
CA ASP A 219 -5.08 -1.76 19.35
C ASP A 219 -6.49 -1.66 19.99
N THR A 220 -7.51 -1.88 19.18
CA THR A 220 -8.92 -1.97 19.60
C THR A 220 -9.53 -3.30 19.17
N LEU A 221 -8.69 -4.31 18.90
CA LEU A 221 -9.15 -5.64 18.55
C LEU A 221 -9.84 -6.28 19.77
N PRO A 222 -11.08 -6.78 19.64
CA PRO A 222 -11.72 -7.49 20.73
C PRO A 222 -10.95 -8.77 21.04
N LYS A 223 -10.90 -9.18 22.32
CA LYS A 223 -10.33 -10.48 22.68
C LYS A 223 -11.11 -11.58 21.97
N LYS A 224 -10.41 -12.56 21.40
CA LYS A 224 -11.02 -13.73 20.80
C LYS A 224 -11.79 -14.52 21.86
N ASP A 225 -13.07 -14.75 21.63
CA ASP A 225 -13.84 -15.73 22.39
C ASP A 225 -13.41 -17.14 21.95
N GLU A 226 -13.21 -18.07 22.89
CA GLU A 226 -12.84 -19.47 22.58
C GLU A 226 -13.88 -20.17 21.71
N THR A 227 -15.11 -19.65 21.67
CA THR A 227 -16.22 -20.15 20.88
C THR A 227 -16.35 -19.49 19.50
N GLN A 228 -15.62 -18.41 19.22
CA GLN A 228 -15.68 -17.71 17.93
C GLN A 228 -14.89 -18.43 16.85
N ASP A 229 -15.54 -18.59 15.70
CA ASP A 229 -14.89 -19.11 14.50
C ASP A 229 -13.75 -18.17 14.04
N PHE A 230 -12.72 -18.75 13.43
CA PHE A 230 -11.56 -18.00 12.96
C PHE A 230 -11.94 -16.96 11.89
N GLU A 231 -12.90 -17.27 11.00
CA GLU A 231 -13.33 -16.33 9.95
C GLU A 231 -14.11 -15.14 10.53
N GLU A 232 -14.94 -15.36 11.55
CA GLU A 232 -15.63 -14.29 12.29
C GLU A 232 -14.65 -13.37 13.01
N TYR A 233 -13.58 -13.94 13.56
CA TYR A 233 -12.55 -13.19 14.25
C TYR A 233 -11.73 -12.31 13.28
N ILE A 234 -11.44 -12.80 12.07
CA ILE A 234 -10.76 -12.02 11.03
C ILE A 234 -11.58 -10.79 10.62
N TYR A 235 -12.91 -10.85 10.60
CA TYR A 235 -13.73 -9.66 10.35
C TYR A 235 -13.57 -8.58 11.44
N GLN A 236 -13.14 -8.94 12.66
CA GLN A 236 -12.88 -7.98 13.73
C GLN A 236 -11.64 -7.11 13.46
N LEU A 237 -10.74 -7.51 12.55
CA LEU A 237 -9.55 -6.74 12.18
C LEU A 237 -9.89 -5.33 11.64
N ARG A 238 -11.10 -5.11 11.12
CA ARG A 238 -11.59 -3.78 10.72
C ARG A 238 -11.75 -2.80 11.88
N LYS A 239 -11.72 -3.28 13.13
CA LYS A 239 -11.91 -2.48 14.33
C LYS A 239 -10.61 -1.89 14.86
N SER A 240 -9.45 -2.42 14.46
CA SER A 240 -8.16 -2.07 15.04
C SER A 240 -7.16 -1.54 14.01
N ILE A 241 -6.41 -0.49 14.38
CA ILE A 241 -5.35 0.07 13.53
C ILE A 241 -4.11 -0.83 13.60
N PHE A 242 -3.70 -1.17 14.82
CA PHE A 242 -2.67 -2.15 15.09
C PHE A 242 -3.27 -3.54 15.22
N ILE A 243 -2.71 -4.51 14.49
CA ILE A 243 -3.10 -5.92 14.61
C ILE A 243 -2.01 -6.65 15.40
N PRO A 244 -2.30 -7.06 16.65
CA PRO A 244 -1.38 -7.91 17.41
C PRO A 244 -1.21 -9.25 16.69
N THR A 245 -0.17 -10.00 17.08
CA THR A 245 0.08 -11.32 16.52
C THR A 245 -1.09 -12.27 16.79
N ILE A 246 -1.67 -12.82 15.71
CA ILE A 246 -2.78 -13.79 15.74
C ILE A 246 -2.41 -15.03 14.93
N GLY A 247 -2.87 -16.21 15.35
CA GLY A 247 -2.59 -17.49 14.70
C GLY A 247 -1.62 -18.38 15.50
N HIS A 248 -1.45 -19.62 15.05
CA HIS A 248 -0.60 -20.64 15.70
C HIS A 248 0.75 -20.77 15.00
N ALA A 249 1.82 -20.99 15.76
CA ALA A 249 3.19 -21.13 15.26
C ALA A 249 3.44 -22.45 14.49
N VAL A 250 2.50 -23.40 14.53
CA VAL A 250 2.60 -24.71 13.86
C VAL A 250 1.65 -24.73 12.65
N PRO A 251 2.10 -25.12 11.45
CA PRO A 251 1.21 -25.22 10.28
C PRO A 251 0.18 -26.34 10.53
N PRO A 252 -1.14 -26.08 10.45
CA PRO A 252 -2.07 -27.13 10.11
C PRO A 252 -1.76 -27.59 8.68
N SER A 253 -1.90 -28.90 8.42
CA SER A 253 -1.35 -29.57 7.24
C SER A 253 -1.83 -29.04 5.89
N GLU A 254 -2.91 -28.27 5.83
CA GLU A 254 -3.35 -27.54 4.65
C GLU A 254 -4.04 -26.24 5.09
N VAL A 255 -3.42 -25.07 4.88
CA VAL A 255 -4.00 -23.74 5.19
C VAL A 255 -3.62 -22.73 4.10
N PRO A 256 -4.53 -21.81 3.74
CA PRO A 256 -4.52 -21.19 2.43
C PRO A 256 -3.69 -19.90 2.33
N LYS A 257 -3.30 -19.52 1.10
CA LYS A 257 -2.36 -18.43 0.75
C LYS A 257 -2.80 -17.05 1.30
N ALA A 258 -1.90 -16.06 1.41
CA ALA A 258 -2.23 -14.69 1.87
C ALA A 258 -3.38 -14.03 1.10
N ASP A 259 -3.44 -14.28 -0.21
CA ASP A 259 -4.54 -13.83 -1.05
C ASP A 259 -5.82 -14.64 -0.81
N GLU A 260 -5.72 -15.89 -0.35
CA GLU A 260 -6.85 -16.68 0.13
C GLU A 260 -7.30 -16.30 1.54
N ILE A 261 -6.47 -15.74 2.45
CA ILE A 261 -6.99 -15.13 3.69
C ILE A 261 -7.82 -13.89 3.38
N ALA A 262 -7.37 -13.07 2.41
CA ALA A 262 -8.19 -11.97 1.90
C ALA A 262 -9.52 -12.49 1.28
N ALA A 263 -9.55 -13.74 0.78
CA ALA A 263 -10.72 -14.41 0.20
C ALA A 263 -11.61 -15.17 1.19
N ALA A 264 -11.04 -15.86 2.17
CA ALA A 264 -11.71 -16.83 3.04
C ALA A 264 -12.71 -16.19 4.00
N VAL A 265 -12.56 -14.88 4.29
CA VAL A 265 -13.52 -14.06 5.07
C VAL A 265 -14.91 -13.93 4.41
N THR A 266 -15.21 -14.73 3.40
CA THR A 266 -16.38 -14.67 2.52
C THR A 266 -17.21 -15.97 2.53
N LYS A 267 -16.65 -17.11 2.97
CA LYS A 267 -17.28 -18.44 2.78
C LYS A 267 -18.51 -18.74 3.65
N VAL A 268 -18.78 -18.01 4.74
CA VAL A 268 -19.85 -18.37 5.70
C VAL A 268 -21.28 -17.99 5.25
N SER A 269 -21.49 -17.28 4.15
CA SER A 269 -22.85 -16.80 3.76
C SER A 269 -23.60 -17.64 2.72
N SER A 270 -23.16 -18.86 2.41
CA SER A 270 -23.96 -19.75 1.55
C SER A 270 -23.87 -21.21 1.97
N SER A 271 -24.80 -21.65 2.79
CA SER A 271 -25.13 -23.07 2.91
C SER A 271 -26.65 -23.27 2.89
N ASN A 272 -27.16 -23.61 1.72
CA ASN A 272 -28.28 -24.53 1.56
C ASN A 272 -27.98 -25.41 0.33
N GLU A 273 -28.01 -26.72 0.55
CA GLU A 273 -27.61 -27.84 -0.32
C GLU A 273 -28.51 -27.95 -1.58
N GLU A 274 -28.13 -28.58 -2.71
CA GLU A 274 -27.92 -30.03 -2.92
C GLU A 274 -27.39 -30.35 -4.37
N PRO A 275 -27.08 -31.61 -4.76
CA PRO A 275 -25.93 -31.97 -5.61
C PRO A 275 -26.26 -32.33 -7.06
N ALA A 276 -25.25 -32.27 -7.96
CA ALA A 276 -25.31 -32.99 -9.25
C ALA A 276 -23.94 -33.26 -9.93
N VAL A 277 -23.62 -34.56 -10.02
CA VAL A 277 -23.14 -35.33 -11.20
C VAL A 277 -21.71 -35.15 -11.75
N GLU A 278 -20.97 -36.26 -11.72
CA GLU A 278 -19.70 -36.55 -12.41
C GLU A 278 -19.83 -36.50 -13.95
N VAL A 279 -18.86 -35.88 -14.62
CA VAL A 279 -18.47 -36.27 -15.98
C VAL A 279 -16.94 -36.29 -16.09
N LYS A 280 -16.41 -37.48 -16.42
CA LYS A 280 -15.03 -37.73 -16.84
C LYS A 280 -14.84 -37.26 -18.27
N GLU A 281 -13.70 -36.65 -18.58
CA GLU A 281 -13.11 -36.76 -19.92
C GLU A 281 -11.60 -36.53 -19.90
N GLU A 282 -10.94 -37.19 -20.85
CA GLU A 282 -9.57 -37.69 -20.79
C GLU A 282 -8.48 -36.71 -21.27
N ARG A 283 -7.25 -37.07 -20.90
CA ARG A 283 -5.96 -36.42 -21.16
C ARG A 283 -5.59 -36.36 -22.65
N ILE A 284 -4.89 -35.29 -23.03
CA ILE A 284 -3.86 -35.32 -24.07
C ILE A 284 -2.56 -34.76 -23.48
N LYS A 285 -1.49 -35.55 -23.63
CA LYS A 285 -0.11 -35.27 -23.18
C LYS A 285 0.62 -34.51 -24.27
N ASP A 286 1.38 -33.48 -23.91
CA ASP A 286 2.52 -33.00 -24.69
C ASP A 286 3.66 -32.57 -23.74
N GLN A 287 4.87 -32.63 -24.28
CA GLN A 287 6.07 -33.14 -23.63
C GLN A 287 6.85 -32.13 -22.77
N GLU A 288 7.44 -32.64 -21.70
CA GLU A 288 8.29 -31.96 -20.73
C GLU A 288 9.66 -31.59 -21.32
N GLU A 289 9.93 -30.30 -21.49
CA GLU A 289 11.29 -29.78 -21.43
C GLU A 289 11.63 -29.42 -19.99
N GLN A 290 12.64 -30.11 -19.45
CA GLN A 290 13.12 -30.05 -18.08
C GLN A 290 13.40 -28.61 -17.61
N ARG A 291 12.57 -28.10 -16.69
CA ARG A 291 12.91 -26.94 -15.84
C ARG A 291 13.45 -27.41 -14.50
N PRO A 292 14.48 -26.75 -13.94
CA PRO A 292 14.94 -27.02 -12.58
C PRO A 292 13.79 -26.73 -11.60
N THR A 293 13.55 -27.67 -10.69
CA THR A 293 12.54 -27.60 -9.63
C THR A 293 12.80 -26.42 -8.70
N PRO A 294 11.85 -25.49 -8.49
CA PRO A 294 11.95 -24.52 -7.42
C PRO A 294 11.48 -25.19 -6.12
N ASP A 295 12.43 -25.56 -5.26
CA ASP A 295 12.20 -25.89 -3.85
C ASP A 295 11.83 -24.63 -3.03
N SER A 296 10.74 -23.96 -3.41
CA SER A 296 10.22 -22.78 -2.69
C SER A 296 8.72 -22.90 -2.40
N ASN A 297 8.27 -24.10 -2.05
CA ASN A 297 6.99 -24.27 -1.39
C ASN A 297 7.19 -24.19 0.14
N ASN A 298 6.29 -23.45 0.79
CA ASN A 298 5.97 -23.48 2.23
C ASN A 298 6.73 -22.51 3.14
N VAL A 299 6.24 -21.26 3.21
CA VAL A 299 5.71 -20.70 4.48
C VAL A 299 4.59 -19.69 4.13
N ILE A 300 3.35 -20.16 3.95
CA ILE A 300 2.15 -19.29 3.91
C ILE A 300 1.18 -19.68 5.04
N SER A 301 1.76 -20.17 6.14
CA SER A 301 1.07 -20.56 7.36
C SER A 301 1.82 -19.95 8.54
N GLY A 302 1.10 -19.40 9.51
CA GLY A 302 1.70 -18.94 10.75
C GLY A 302 1.06 -17.69 11.31
N VAL A 303 1.87 -16.93 12.04
CA VAL A 303 1.46 -15.72 12.75
C VAL A 303 1.19 -14.59 11.76
N TYR A 304 0.04 -13.95 11.89
CA TYR A 304 -0.38 -12.75 11.16
C TYR A 304 -0.40 -11.55 12.09
N GLY A 305 -0.05 -10.36 11.61
CA GLY A 305 -0.12 -9.13 12.40
C GLY A 305 0.34 -7.93 11.61
N THR A 306 0.41 -6.76 12.26
CA THR A 306 1.08 -5.59 11.67
C THR A 306 2.56 -5.88 11.55
N GLN A 307 3.07 -5.99 10.33
CA GLN A 307 4.47 -6.34 10.06
C GLN A 307 5.34 -5.07 10.01
N ARG A 308 4.82 -4.00 9.41
CA ARG A 308 5.54 -2.74 9.17
C ARG A 308 4.64 -1.54 9.39
N GLN A 309 5.22 -0.46 9.90
CA GLN A 309 4.58 0.83 10.09
C GLN A 309 5.38 1.88 9.33
N THR A 310 4.75 2.73 8.53
CA THR A 310 5.43 3.74 7.73
C THR A 310 4.81 5.12 7.96
N ILE A 311 5.67 6.13 8.13
CA ILE A 311 5.29 7.54 8.16
C ILE A 311 6.03 8.26 7.02
N ILE A 312 5.31 9.09 6.28
CA ILE A 312 5.91 10.01 5.31
C ILE A 312 5.41 11.42 5.64
N LEU A 313 6.35 12.34 5.85
CA LEU A 313 6.06 13.77 5.99
C LEU A 313 6.59 14.47 4.75
N VAL A 314 5.78 15.35 4.15
CA VAL A 314 6.16 16.20 3.02
C VAL A 314 5.89 17.64 3.41
N ASP A 315 6.94 18.45 3.54
CA ASP A 315 6.79 19.88 3.86
C ASP A 315 6.43 20.73 2.64
N TRP A 316 6.15 22.02 2.87
CA TRP A 316 5.82 22.96 1.78
C TRP A 316 7.01 23.32 0.88
N GLN A 317 8.22 22.91 1.24
CA GLN A 317 9.44 23.04 0.45
C GLN A 317 9.74 21.78 -0.38
N GLY A 318 8.94 20.72 -0.22
CA GLY A 318 9.11 19.45 -0.90
C GLY A 318 10.16 18.54 -0.24
N HIS A 319 10.57 18.85 0.99
CA HIS A 319 11.37 17.94 1.80
C HIS A 319 10.50 16.77 2.24
N VAL A 320 11.00 15.56 2.04
CA VAL A 320 10.36 14.31 2.46
C VAL A 320 11.14 13.69 3.61
N THR A 321 10.47 13.43 4.73
CA THR A 321 10.94 12.54 5.80
C THR A 321 10.17 11.23 5.68
N PHE A 322 10.83 10.17 5.22
CA PHE A 322 10.28 8.81 5.15
C PHE A 322 10.84 7.99 6.30
N ILE A 323 9.97 7.37 7.10
CA ILE A 323 10.36 6.49 8.20
C ILE A 323 9.58 5.20 8.08
N GLU A 324 10.28 4.07 8.03
CA GLU A 324 9.65 2.76 8.16
C GLU A 324 10.20 2.03 9.39
N ARG A 325 9.27 1.52 10.19
CA ARG A 325 9.53 0.72 11.36
C ARG A 325 9.14 -0.74 11.08
N PRO A 326 10.12 -1.67 10.99
CA PRO A 326 9.82 -3.08 11.02
C PRO A 326 9.48 -3.50 12.45
N LEU A 327 8.44 -4.31 12.61
CA LEU A 327 8.03 -4.83 13.92
C LEU A 327 8.59 -6.21 14.23
N PHE A 328 9.18 -6.86 13.22
CA PHE A 328 9.75 -8.20 13.31
C PHE A 328 11.03 -8.29 12.48
N ASP A 329 11.95 -9.16 12.90
CA ASP A 329 13.13 -9.55 12.12
C ASP A 329 12.78 -10.59 11.05
N GLU A 330 13.78 -11.00 10.26
CA GLU A 330 13.61 -12.01 9.20
C GLU A 330 13.18 -13.39 9.73
N GLY A 331 13.45 -13.69 11.01
CA GLY A 331 13.01 -14.90 11.70
C GLY A 331 11.62 -14.79 12.33
N GLY A 332 10.97 -13.63 12.23
CA GLY A 332 9.67 -13.36 12.83
C GLY A 332 9.72 -13.08 14.33
N ASN A 333 10.89 -12.74 14.88
CA ASN A 333 11.00 -12.30 16.27
C ASN A 333 10.63 -10.82 16.39
N PRO A 334 9.86 -10.41 17.42
CA PRO A 334 9.52 -9.01 17.63
C PRO A 334 10.75 -8.12 17.80
N ILE A 335 10.72 -6.94 17.19
CA ILE A 335 11.71 -5.88 17.37
C ILE A 335 11.11 -4.79 18.27
N GLU A 336 11.89 -4.29 19.23
CA GLU A 336 11.49 -3.15 20.04
C GLU A 336 11.32 -1.90 19.16
N ARG A 337 10.24 -1.15 19.42
CA ARG A 337 9.91 0.08 18.67
C ARG A 337 11.09 1.05 18.70
N GLY A 338 11.46 1.61 17.55
CA GLY A 338 12.57 2.56 17.45
C GLY A 338 13.95 1.93 17.24
N GLN A 339 14.17 0.66 17.59
CA GLN A 339 15.51 0.03 17.50
C GLN A 339 15.96 -0.23 16.06
N ALA A 340 15.03 -0.48 15.15
CA ALA A 340 15.31 -0.79 13.75
C ALA A 340 14.59 0.16 12.78
N ASP A 341 14.15 1.33 13.27
CA ASP A 341 13.53 2.35 12.43
C ASP A 341 14.54 2.82 11.39
N MET A 342 14.07 2.92 10.14
CA MET A 342 14.87 3.40 9.03
C MET A 342 14.32 4.72 8.54
N ARG A 343 15.18 5.74 8.52
CA ARG A 343 14.84 7.11 8.14
C ARG A 343 15.56 7.51 6.86
N PHE A 344 14.84 8.11 5.93
CA PHE A 344 15.35 8.68 4.70
C PHE A 344 14.84 10.10 4.53
N GLU A 345 15.74 10.99 4.14
CA GLU A 345 15.44 12.41 3.94
C GLU A 345 15.92 12.83 2.55
N PHE A 346 15.04 13.47 1.78
CA PHE A 346 15.36 13.95 0.44
C PHE A 346 14.40 15.05 0.01
N ASN A 347 14.76 15.80 -1.02
CA ASN A 347 13.87 16.79 -1.62
C ASN A 347 13.25 16.23 -2.91
N ILE A 348 11.95 16.45 -3.10
CA ILE A 348 11.26 16.10 -4.35
C ILE A 348 11.80 16.97 -5.48
N GLU A 349 12.35 16.31 -6.49
CA GLU A 349 12.81 16.94 -7.71
C GLU A 349 11.63 17.54 -8.49
N GLY A 350 11.72 18.83 -8.78
CA GLY A 350 10.66 19.56 -9.48
C GLY A 350 9.44 19.85 -8.62
N TRP A 351 9.54 19.86 -7.28
CA TRP A 351 8.44 20.20 -6.36
C TRP A 351 7.64 21.45 -6.77
N ASN A 352 8.33 22.53 -7.16
CA ASN A 352 7.71 23.79 -7.62
C ASN A 352 7.36 23.81 -9.13
N GLY A 353 7.36 22.65 -9.79
CA GLY A 353 7.08 22.51 -11.21
C GLY A 353 8.25 22.86 -12.15
N GLU A 354 9.46 23.06 -11.63
CA GLU A 354 10.66 23.24 -12.46
C GLU A 354 11.14 21.90 -13.01
N ILE A 355 11.08 21.73 -14.34
CA ILE A 355 11.73 20.59 -15.00
C ILE A 355 13.22 20.95 -15.07
N LYS A 356 14.07 20.22 -14.34
CA LYS A 356 15.50 20.23 -14.64
C LYS A 356 15.66 19.69 -16.05
N LEU A 357 15.83 20.57 -17.02
CA LEU A 357 16.32 20.19 -18.35
C LEU A 357 17.64 19.49 -18.11
N ASN A 358 17.73 18.20 -18.47
CA ASN A 358 19.00 17.50 -18.49
C ASN A 358 19.96 18.32 -19.36
N ASP A 359 20.97 18.92 -18.74
CA ASP A 359 22.14 19.43 -19.44
C ASP A 359 22.79 18.23 -20.13
N GLY A 360 22.42 17.99 -21.38
CA GLY A 360 23.11 17.08 -22.26
C GLY A 360 24.60 17.46 -22.34
N PRO A 361 25.50 16.52 -22.68
CA PRO A 361 26.92 16.77 -22.65
C PRO A 361 27.24 17.97 -23.53
N ARG A 362 27.75 19.05 -22.92
CA ARG A 362 28.33 20.18 -23.66
C ARG A 362 29.48 19.64 -24.49
N LEU A 363 29.21 19.37 -25.77
CA LEU A 363 30.26 19.19 -26.76
C LEU A 363 31.06 20.50 -26.77
N SER A 364 32.22 20.46 -26.12
CA SER A 364 33.19 21.53 -26.20
C SER A 364 33.70 21.60 -27.64
N ALA A 365 33.18 22.57 -28.39
CA ALA A 365 33.80 22.99 -29.65
C ALA A 365 35.13 23.68 -29.32
N LYS A 366 36.19 22.89 -29.16
CA LYS A 366 37.56 23.36 -29.25
C LYS A 366 38.16 22.83 -30.55
N GLY A 367 38.54 23.77 -31.42
CA GLY A 367 39.60 23.53 -32.41
C GLY A 367 39.17 23.70 -33.85
N MET A 368 39.04 24.96 -34.30
CA MET A 368 39.40 25.29 -35.67
C MET A 368 39.87 26.74 -35.71
N LEU A 369 41.18 26.93 -35.58
CA LEU A 369 41.95 28.11 -35.98
C LEU A 369 43.43 27.72 -35.95
N THR A 370 43.92 27.25 -37.11
CA THR A 370 45.09 27.74 -37.89
C THR A 370 45.41 26.72 -38.97
#